data_AF-A0A483K638-F1
#
_entry.id   AF-A0A483K638-F1
#
_cell.length_a   1.000
_cell.length_b   1.000
_cell.length_c   1.000
_cell.angle_alpha   90.00
_cell.angle_beta   90.00
_cell.angle_gamma   90.00
#
_symmetry.space_group_name_H-M   'P 1'
#
loop_
_entity.id
_entity.type
_entity.pdbx_description
1 polymer ?
#
loop_
_entity_poly.entity_id
_entity_poly.type
_entity_poly.pdbx_seq_one_letter_code
_entity_poly.pdbx_strand_id
1 'polypeptide(L)'
;MTDCVTRTGDDKTMWLVTLPEIITNNSTRQEENLVVILSREESWGPTSDHFPDGLYRVSCIMTLYLADTEQTKTQTFTAIYWPQQKALHLFTDEFRLERRLQGLGLGSWIMQQFVLWARGLPPATLVLPIEISRVDEENEENKIRRDRLWHAMGFRFPAGETSSMPLRADELQLPRGRCSTLRVEPLVSAVRRLEDCYRGLQEKIVQLEGKKRSHNKLITSLRNHPFYHLWHRKGGQLPDEKCDALPLWAEKLSLPQSGDSDLEVAQRATGVIRLATLCAQSQKRILELERDLASQSEELVDLQTNLLSILREKLSNQDLFWVGLVTFLGFIYWMLVS
;
A
#
# COMPACT_ATOMS: atom_id res chain seq x y z
N MET A 1 -33.42 35.45 -6.79
CA MET A 1 -32.51 34.33 -6.54
C MET A 1 -32.41 33.56 -7.85
N THR A 2 -31.33 33.76 -8.59
CA THR A 2 -31.03 33.00 -9.81
C THR A 2 -30.20 31.80 -9.39
N ASP A 3 -30.78 30.61 -9.49
CA ASP A 3 -30.16 29.37 -9.07
C ASP A 3 -28.96 29.05 -9.98
N CYS A 4 -27.75 29.23 -9.45
CA CYS A 4 -26.55 28.67 -10.06
C CYS A 4 -26.64 27.15 -9.97
N VAL A 5 -26.47 26.45 -11.09
CA VAL A 5 -26.49 24.98 -11.12
C VAL A 5 -25.05 24.50 -11.29
N THR A 6 -24.52 23.83 -10.26
CA THR A 6 -23.26 23.09 -10.39
C THR A 6 -23.57 21.71 -10.96
N ARG A 7 -22.95 21.38 -12.09
CA ARG A 7 -22.96 20.04 -12.67
C ARG A 7 -21.58 19.43 -12.48
N THR A 8 -21.51 18.36 -11.72
CA THR A 8 -20.35 17.49 -11.71
C THR A 8 -20.41 16.65 -12.98
N GLY A 9 -19.39 16.75 -13.85
CA GLY A 9 -19.31 15.86 -15.00
C GLY A 9 -19.03 14.42 -14.53
N ASP A 10 -19.53 13.42 -15.25
CA ASP A 10 -19.25 12.00 -14.99
C ASP A 10 -17.76 11.63 -15.17
N ASP A 11 -16.92 12.58 -15.60
CA ASP A 11 -15.49 12.43 -15.87
C ASP A 11 -14.67 12.41 -14.56
N LYS A 12 -14.84 11.36 -13.76
CA LYS A 12 -13.92 11.03 -12.66
C LYS A 12 -12.83 10.11 -13.17
N THR A 13 -11.57 10.54 -13.03
CA THR A 13 -10.42 9.65 -13.27
C THR A 13 -9.84 9.21 -11.93
N MET A 14 -9.61 7.92 -11.77
CA MET A 14 -9.22 7.34 -10.48
C MET A 14 -7.99 6.46 -10.63
N TRP A 15 -7.06 6.58 -9.68
CA TRP A 15 -5.84 5.80 -9.65
C TRP A 15 -5.57 5.21 -8.28
N LEU A 16 -4.92 4.05 -8.27
CA LEU A 16 -4.11 3.63 -7.13
C LEU A 16 -2.69 4.15 -7.37
N VAL A 17 -2.17 4.90 -6.40
CA VAL A 17 -0.80 5.40 -6.39
C VAL A 17 -0.04 4.72 -5.27
N THR A 18 1.02 4.00 -5.64
CA THR A 18 1.91 3.32 -4.70
C THR A 18 3.24 4.05 -4.62
N LEU A 19 3.54 4.54 -3.43
CA LEU A 19 4.80 5.17 -3.06
C LEU A 19 5.81 4.07 -2.69
N PRO A 20 7.00 4.05 -3.29
CA PRO A 20 7.97 2.99 -3.06
C PRO A 20 8.52 3.00 -1.64
N GLU A 21 8.93 1.82 -1.17
CA GLU A 21 9.72 1.70 0.05
C GLU A 21 11.05 2.46 -0.11
N ILE A 22 11.40 3.27 0.87
CA ILE A 22 12.71 3.94 0.93
C ILE A 22 13.49 3.39 2.10
N ILE A 23 14.61 2.75 1.77
CA ILE A 23 15.63 2.36 2.74
C ILE A 23 16.73 3.42 2.69
N THR A 24 16.81 4.24 3.73
CA THR A 24 17.95 5.13 3.98
C THR A 24 18.73 4.62 5.18
N ASN A 25 20.01 5.00 5.29
CA ASN A 25 20.88 4.60 6.41
C ASN A 25 20.28 4.90 7.80
N ASN A 26 19.35 5.86 7.88
CA ASN A 26 18.74 6.32 9.14
C ASN A 26 17.23 6.04 9.25
N SER A 27 16.56 5.53 8.20
CA SER A 27 15.13 5.22 8.26
C SER A 27 14.68 4.30 7.13
N THR A 28 13.79 3.37 7.46
CA THR A 28 12.99 2.58 6.51
C THR A 28 11.58 3.14 6.46
N ARG A 29 11.18 3.71 5.33
CA ARG A 29 9.77 4.07 5.06
C ARG A 29 9.14 2.95 4.26
N GLN A 30 8.08 2.35 4.80
CA GLN A 30 7.31 1.31 4.12
C GLN A 30 6.62 1.84 2.86
N GLU A 31 6.32 0.93 1.94
CA GLU A 31 5.45 1.21 0.80
C GLU A 31 4.10 1.75 1.27
N GLU A 32 3.64 2.84 0.65
CA GLU A 32 2.39 3.51 1.03
C GLU A 32 1.46 3.60 -0.17
N ASN A 33 0.22 3.16 0.01
CA ASN A 33 -0.80 3.09 -1.04
C ASN A 33 -1.85 4.17 -0.81
N LEU A 34 -2.18 4.90 -1.87
CA LEU A 34 -3.13 6.01 -1.87
C LEU A 34 -4.13 5.82 -3.01
N VAL A 35 -5.39 6.17 -2.75
CA VAL A 35 -6.37 6.31 -3.84
C VAL A 35 -6.45 7.78 -4.21
N VAL A 36 -6.29 8.09 -5.49
CA VAL A 36 -6.37 9.46 -5.99
C VAL A 36 -7.53 9.56 -6.96
N ILE A 37 -8.38 10.56 -6.76
CA ILE A 37 -9.52 10.84 -7.62
C ILE A 37 -9.36 12.25 -8.17
N LEU A 38 -9.42 12.38 -9.49
CA LEU A 38 -9.50 13.65 -10.19
C LEU A 38 -10.90 13.80 -10.76
N SER A 39 -11.63 14.82 -10.31
CA SER A 39 -12.95 15.17 -10.82
C SER A 39 -12.93 16.52 -11.53
N ARG A 40 -13.89 16.69 -12.43
CA ARG A 40 -14.15 17.95 -13.13
C ARG A 40 -15.54 18.43 -12.80
N GLU A 41 -15.65 19.69 -12.39
CA GLU A 41 -16.91 20.31 -12.04
C GLU A 41 -17.13 21.55 -12.87
N GLU A 42 -18.32 21.68 -13.43
CA GLU A 42 -18.71 22.84 -14.21
C GLU A 42 -19.86 23.55 -13.50
N SER A 43 -19.71 24.84 -13.26
CA SER A 43 -20.77 25.66 -12.68
C SER A 43 -21.39 26.52 -13.77
N TRP A 44 -22.71 26.42 -13.88
CA TRP A 44 -23.50 27.09 -14.88
C TRP A 44 -24.42 28.13 -14.25
N GLY A 45 -24.50 29.29 -14.88
CA GLY A 45 -25.35 30.41 -14.51
C GLY A 45 -26.31 30.78 -15.64
N PRO A 46 -27.20 31.76 -15.41
CA PRO A 46 -28.13 32.22 -16.44
C PRO A 46 -27.37 32.82 -17.63
N THR A 47 -27.78 32.48 -18.85
CA THR A 47 -27.21 33.03 -20.07
C THR A 47 -27.48 34.53 -20.17
N SER A 48 -26.52 35.29 -20.69
CA SER A 48 -26.66 36.72 -20.97
C SER A 48 -25.84 37.11 -22.20
N ASP A 49 -25.99 38.34 -22.70
CA ASP A 49 -25.21 38.82 -23.85
C ASP A 49 -23.69 38.78 -23.61
N HIS A 50 -23.26 38.91 -22.35
CA HIS A 50 -21.86 38.78 -21.93
C HIS A 50 -21.46 37.33 -21.67
N PHE A 51 -22.43 36.42 -21.72
CA PHE A 51 -22.32 35.06 -21.22
C PHE A 51 -23.24 34.10 -21.99
N PRO A 52 -22.99 33.93 -23.30
CA PRO A 52 -23.92 33.24 -24.19
C PRO A 52 -24.10 31.76 -23.83
N ASP A 53 -23.04 31.12 -23.32
CA ASP A 53 -23.05 29.68 -23.05
C ASP A 53 -23.50 29.33 -21.63
N GLY A 54 -23.49 30.27 -20.69
CA GLY A 54 -23.90 29.95 -19.32
C GLY A 54 -22.80 29.33 -18.43
N LEU A 55 -21.59 29.03 -18.94
CA LEU A 55 -20.50 28.39 -18.17
C LEU A 55 -19.55 29.38 -17.47
N TYR A 56 -19.62 29.54 -16.14
CA TYR A 56 -18.88 30.63 -15.45
C TYR A 56 -17.65 30.13 -14.72
N ARG A 57 -17.59 28.82 -14.43
CA ARG A 57 -16.50 28.21 -13.68
C ARG A 57 -16.31 26.77 -14.12
N VAL A 58 -15.05 26.38 -14.34
CA VAL A 58 -14.64 24.99 -14.48
C VAL A 58 -13.61 24.71 -13.40
N SER A 59 -13.84 23.71 -12.57
CA SER A 59 -12.90 23.30 -11.52
C SER A 59 -12.33 21.92 -11.83
N CYS A 60 -11.04 21.76 -11.63
CA CYS A 60 -10.35 20.48 -11.62
C CYS A 60 -9.96 20.20 -10.17
N ILE A 61 -10.46 19.12 -9.61
CA ILE A 61 -10.32 18.82 -8.18
C ILE A 61 -9.65 17.47 -8.05
N MET A 62 -8.50 17.44 -7.38
CA MET A 62 -7.79 16.21 -7.06
C MET A 62 -7.89 15.94 -5.56
N THR A 63 -8.48 14.81 -5.19
CA THR A 63 -8.57 14.36 -3.81
C THR A 63 -7.73 13.10 -3.62
N LEU A 64 -6.79 13.18 -2.68
CA LEU A 64 -5.97 12.07 -2.21
C LEU A 64 -6.64 11.47 -0.98
N TYR A 65 -6.92 10.17 -1.03
CA TYR A 65 -7.37 9.39 0.10
C TYR A 65 -6.18 8.64 0.69
N LEU A 66 -5.90 8.95 1.94
CA LEU A 66 -4.78 8.41 2.71
C LEU A 66 -5.31 7.44 3.74
N ALA A 67 -4.67 6.28 3.87
CA ALA A 67 -4.89 5.45 5.03
C ALA A 67 -4.22 6.09 6.25
N ASP A 68 -5.03 6.28 7.30
CA ASP A 68 -4.57 6.45 8.66
C ASP A 68 -5.14 5.32 9.52
N THR A 69 -4.57 5.09 10.71
CA THR A 69 -4.90 3.92 11.54
C THR A 69 -6.35 3.91 12.06
N GLU A 70 -7.04 5.04 12.02
CA GLU A 70 -8.41 5.18 12.56
C GLU A 70 -9.42 5.82 11.59
N GLN A 71 -8.98 6.71 10.69
CA GLN A 71 -9.86 7.40 9.74
C GLN A 71 -9.15 7.67 8.41
N THR A 72 -9.93 7.75 7.34
CA THR A 72 -9.42 8.13 6.02
C THR A 72 -9.19 9.62 6.00
N LYS A 73 -7.92 10.01 6.03
CA LYS A 73 -7.54 11.42 5.86
C LYS A 73 -7.60 11.75 4.38
N THR A 74 -8.16 12.91 4.04
CA THR A 74 -8.16 13.42 2.67
C THR A 74 -7.29 14.65 2.55
N GLN A 75 -6.67 14.80 1.39
CA GLN A 75 -6.01 16.03 1.00
C GLN A 75 -6.48 16.42 -0.40
N THR A 76 -7.00 17.63 -0.55
CA THR A 76 -7.62 18.11 -1.79
C THR A 76 -6.82 19.27 -2.38
N PHE A 77 -6.63 19.23 -3.69
CA PHE A 77 -6.04 20.30 -4.48
C PHE A 77 -7.05 20.73 -5.55
N THR A 78 -7.23 22.03 -5.74
CA THR A 78 -8.21 22.57 -6.67
C THR A 78 -7.57 23.57 -7.60
N ALA A 79 -7.85 23.43 -8.89
CA ALA A 79 -7.58 24.42 -9.91
C ALA A 79 -8.91 24.96 -10.44
N ILE A 80 -9.00 26.27 -10.69
CA ILE A 80 -10.22 26.93 -11.15
C ILE A 80 -9.94 27.75 -12.39
N TYR A 81 -10.68 27.47 -13.46
CA TYR A 81 -10.74 28.28 -14.66
C TYR A 81 -12.02 29.10 -14.69
N TRP A 82 -11.89 30.40 -14.97
CA TRP A 82 -12.99 31.33 -15.23
C TRP A 82 -13.00 31.70 -16.72
N PRO A 83 -13.89 31.08 -17.53
CA PRO A 83 -13.95 31.30 -18.97
C PRO A 83 -14.10 32.78 -19.36
N GLN A 84 -14.92 33.52 -18.61
CA GLN A 84 -15.18 34.95 -18.86
C GLN A 84 -13.91 35.81 -18.74
N GLN A 85 -13.08 35.52 -17.74
CA GLN A 85 -11.85 36.26 -17.49
C GLN A 85 -10.68 35.71 -18.32
N LYS A 86 -10.89 34.58 -19.01
CA LYS A 86 -9.83 33.76 -19.63
C LYS A 86 -8.69 33.54 -18.66
N ALA A 87 -9.01 33.34 -17.38
CA ALA A 87 -8.06 33.27 -16.29
C ALA A 87 -8.13 31.90 -15.62
N LEU A 88 -6.98 31.34 -15.29
CA LEU A 88 -6.81 30.08 -14.60
C LEU A 88 -6.02 30.31 -13.31
N HIS A 89 -6.59 29.90 -12.18
CA HIS A 89 -5.85 29.73 -10.94
C HIS A 89 -5.48 28.25 -10.80
N LEU A 90 -4.20 27.93 -10.98
CA LEU A 90 -3.73 26.54 -11.04
C LEU A 90 -3.81 25.83 -9.68
N PHE A 91 -3.66 26.56 -8.57
CA PHE A 91 -3.83 26.07 -7.21
C PHE A 91 -4.49 27.14 -6.35
N THR A 92 -5.70 26.86 -5.84
CA THR A 92 -6.47 27.80 -5.00
C THR A 92 -5.86 28.03 -3.63
N ASP A 93 -5.18 27.02 -3.13
CA ASP A 93 -4.63 26.97 -1.78
C ASP A 93 -3.14 26.64 -1.86
N GLU A 94 -2.44 26.80 -0.74
CA GLU A 94 -1.02 26.45 -0.63
C GLU A 94 -0.79 24.98 -1.06
N PHE A 95 0.02 24.78 -2.10
CA PHE A 95 0.36 23.42 -2.55
C PHE A 95 1.35 22.78 -1.58
N ARG A 96 0.82 22.03 -0.61
CA ARG A 96 1.63 21.38 0.41
C ARG A 96 1.19 19.94 0.64
N LEU A 97 2.09 19.00 0.36
CA LEU A 97 1.86 17.59 0.69
C LEU A 97 2.14 17.29 2.17
N GLU A 98 1.46 16.28 2.70
CA GLU A 98 1.79 15.72 4.02
C GLU A 98 3.26 15.25 4.05
N ARG A 99 3.98 15.51 5.15
CA ARG A 99 5.44 15.28 5.27
C ARG A 99 5.87 13.86 4.88
N ARG A 100 5.05 12.84 5.16
CA ARG A 100 5.34 11.43 4.81
C ARG A 100 5.37 11.19 3.29
N LEU A 101 4.61 11.95 2.51
CA LEU A 101 4.46 11.80 1.06
C LEU A 101 5.49 12.62 0.25
N GLN A 102 6.20 13.52 0.91
CA GLN A 102 7.14 14.43 0.26
C GLN A 102 8.41 13.70 -0.18
N GLY A 103 8.97 14.11 -1.33
CA GLY A 103 10.26 13.60 -1.84
C GLY A 103 10.16 12.33 -2.66
N LEU A 104 8.94 11.83 -2.88
CA LEU A 104 8.67 10.55 -3.57
C LEU A 104 8.21 10.74 -5.02
N GLY A 105 8.31 11.97 -5.54
CA GLY A 105 7.79 12.34 -6.87
C GLY A 105 6.29 12.60 -6.93
N LEU A 106 5.54 12.37 -5.85
CA LEU A 106 4.08 12.56 -5.81
C LEU A 106 3.67 13.99 -6.19
N GLY A 107 4.35 15.00 -5.64
CA GLY A 107 4.06 16.40 -5.95
C GLY A 107 4.22 16.73 -7.43
N SER A 108 5.30 16.23 -8.06
CA SER A 108 5.53 16.39 -9.49
C SER A 108 4.45 15.70 -10.32
N TRP A 109 4.00 14.51 -9.92
CA TRP A 109 2.94 13.78 -10.62
C TRP A 109 1.58 14.49 -10.50
N ILE A 110 1.21 14.99 -9.32
CA ILE A 110 -0.02 15.78 -9.11
C ILE A 110 0.00 17.01 -10.02
N MET A 111 1.10 17.76 -10.02
CA MET A 111 1.26 18.93 -10.86
C MET A 111 1.17 18.60 -12.35
N GLN A 112 1.72 17.47 -12.80
CA GLN A 112 1.55 17.02 -14.17
C GLN A 112 0.07 16.84 -14.54
N GLN A 113 -0.76 16.30 -13.65
CA GLN A 113 -2.20 16.15 -13.92
C GLN A 113 -2.89 17.51 -14.09
N PHE A 114 -2.58 18.48 -13.23
CA PHE A 114 -3.13 19.83 -13.35
C PHE A 114 -2.63 20.56 -14.60
N VAL A 115 -1.35 20.43 -14.95
CA VAL A 115 -0.80 21.01 -16.17
C VAL A 115 -1.42 20.36 -17.43
N LEU A 116 -1.61 19.04 -17.44
CA LEU A 116 -2.26 18.34 -18.54
C LEU A 116 -3.69 18.83 -18.75
N TRP A 117 -4.45 19.01 -17.66
CA TRP A 117 -5.78 19.60 -17.72
C TRP A 117 -5.74 21.05 -18.20
N ALA A 118 -4.87 21.89 -17.62
CA ALA A 118 -4.75 23.31 -17.96
C ALA A 118 -4.37 23.53 -19.44
N ARG A 119 -3.50 22.68 -20.00
CA ARG A 119 -3.12 22.72 -21.43
C ARG A 119 -4.26 22.34 -22.38
N GLY A 120 -5.34 21.73 -21.87
CA GLY A 120 -6.56 21.48 -22.62
C GLY A 120 -7.48 22.71 -22.73
N LEU A 121 -7.21 23.78 -21.98
CA LEU A 121 -7.94 25.04 -22.04
C LEU A 121 -7.52 25.86 -23.28
N PRO A 122 -8.26 26.91 -23.66
CA PRO A 122 -7.86 27.79 -24.76
C PRO A 122 -6.41 28.29 -24.58
N PRO A 123 -5.54 28.24 -25.61
CA PRO A 123 -4.12 28.56 -25.49
C PRO A 123 -3.82 29.94 -24.88
N ALA A 124 -4.67 30.93 -25.19
CA ALA A 124 -4.54 32.29 -24.69
C ALA A 124 -5.00 32.48 -23.23
N THR A 125 -5.42 31.41 -22.55
CA THR A 125 -5.83 31.46 -21.14
C THR A 125 -4.66 31.91 -20.28
N LEU A 126 -4.87 32.97 -19.51
CA LEU A 126 -3.92 33.52 -18.56
C LEU A 126 -3.90 32.68 -17.29
N VAL A 127 -2.79 32.01 -17.03
CA VAL A 127 -2.48 31.38 -15.75
C VAL A 127 -2.01 32.46 -14.79
N LEU A 128 -2.75 32.63 -13.70
CA LEU A 128 -2.47 33.63 -12.68
C LEU A 128 -1.13 33.34 -11.99
N PRO A 129 -0.46 34.38 -11.45
CA PRO A 129 0.73 34.25 -10.63
C PRO A 129 0.58 33.23 -9.50
N ILE A 130 1.64 32.48 -9.24
CA ILE A 130 1.75 31.62 -8.05
C ILE A 130 2.47 32.41 -6.97
N GLU A 131 1.88 32.42 -5.78
CA GLU A 131 2.50 32.95 -4.57
C GLU A 131 3.24 31.83 -3.83
N ILE A 132 4.51 32.07 -3.52
CA ILE A 132 5.34 31.18 -2.71
C ILE A 132 5.41 31.70 -1.27
N SER A 133 5.31 30.78 -0.30
CA SER A 133 5.41 31.14 1.12
C SER A 133 6.83 31.56 1.49
N ARG A 134 6.97 32.62 2.29
CA ARG A 134 8.25 33.04 2.87
C ARG A 134 8.79 32.04 3.89
N VAL A 135 7.93 31.25 4.50
CA VAL A 135 8.31 30.19 5.47
C VAL A 135 9.12 29.09 4.77
N ASP A 136 8.87 28.85 3.49
CA ASP A 136 9.62 27.86 2.70
C ASP A 136 11.07 28.31 2.41
N GLU A 137 11.38 29.59 2.59
CA GLU A 137 12.73 30.15 2.41
C GLU A 137 13.63 29.93 3.62
N GLU A 138 13.09 29.52 4.77
CA GLU A 138 13.88 29.25 5.99
C GLU A 138 14.76 28.00 5.86
N ASN A 139 14.34 27.03 5.04
CA ASN A 139 15.09 25.80 4.79
C ASN A 139 15.54 25.74 3.33
N GLU A 140 16.86 25.77 3.14
CA GLU A 140 17.46 25.86 1.81
C GLU A 140 17.18 24.63 0.93
N GLU A 141 16.99 23.44 1.51
CA GLU A 141 16.56 22.27 0.75
C GLU A 141 15.12 22.42 0.25
N ASN A 142 14.22 22.93 1.09
CA ASN A 142 12.82 23.15 0.72
C ASN A 142 12.72 24.22 -0.37
N LYS A 143 13.44 25.32 -0.22
CA LYS A 143 13.55 26.39 -1.23
C LYS A 143 14.02 25.84 -2.57
N ILE A 144 15.14 25.10 -2.60
CA ILE A 144 15.66 24.50 -3.84
C ILE A 144 14.63 23.56 -4.48
N ARG A 145 13.94 22.73 -3.68
CA ARG A 145 12.94 21.78 -4.18
C ARG A 145 11.71 22.49 -4.75
N ARG A 146 11.20 23.50 -4.03
CA ARG A 146 10.08 24.35 -4.43
C ARG A 146 10.39 25.10 -5.72
N ASP A 147 11.54 25.77 -5.79
CA ASP A 147 11.93 26.57 -6.94
C ASP A 147 12.12 25.69 -8.18
N ARG A 148 12.78 24.53 -8.04
CA ARG A 148 12.89 23.54 -9.12
C ARG A 148 11.52 23.09 -9.61
N LEU A 149 10.58 22.87 -8.71
CA LEU A 149 9.24 22.39 -9.02
C LEU A 149 8.46 23.42 -9.86
N TRP A 150 8.39 24.68 -9.42
CA TRP A 150 7.69 25.74 -10.15
C TRP A 150 8.38 26.10 -11.47
N HIS A 151 9.72 26.20 -11.48
CA HIS A 151 10.48 26.45 -12.70
C HIS A 151 10.31 25.34 -13.74
N ALA A 152 10.20 24.07 -13.32
CA ALA A 152 9.96 22.96 -14.23
C ALA A 152 8.61 23.03 -14.96
N MET A 153 7.64 23.80 -14.43
CA MET A 153 6.36 24.08 -15.08
C MET A 153 6.37 25.34 -15.94
N GLY A 154 7.48 26.08 -15.97
CA GLY A 154 7.65 27.30 -16.75
C GLY A 154 7.48 28.60 -15.95
N PHE A 155 7.12 28.55 -14.66
CA PHE A 155 6.99 29.74 -13.84
C PHE A 155 8.34 30.41 -13.61
N ARG A 156 8.33 31.75 -13.57
CA ARG A 156 9.52 32.58 -13.37
C ARG A 156 9.21 33.57 -12.25
N PHE A 157 10.13 33.67 -11.31
CA PHE A 157 10.01 34.57 -10.16
C PHE A 157 11.02 35.71 -10.35
N PRO A 158 10.58 36.99 -10.33
CA PRO A 158 11.50 38.12 -10.29
C PRO A 158 12.39 38.07 -9.05
N ALA A 159 13.57 38.69 -9.12
CA ALA A 159 14.52 38.66 -8.03
C ALA A 159 13.96 39.35 -6.77
N GLY A 160 13.89 38.62 -5.65
CA GLY A 160 13.37 39.12 -4.39
C GLY A 160 11.84 39.15 -4.29
N GLU A 161 11.13 38.67 -5.31
CA GLU A 161 9.68 38.56 -5.28
C GLU A 161 9.22 37.14 -4.94
N THR A 162 8.12 37.05 -4.20
CA THR A 162 7.45 35.80 -3.84
C THR A 162 6.28 35.47 -4.75
N SER A 163 6.08 36.25 -5.82
CA SER A 163 5.02 36.03 -6.80
C SER A 163 5.66 35.74 -8.15
N SER A 164 5.11 34.77 -8.88
CA SER A 164 5.60 34.47 -10.22
C SER A 164 5.05 35.46 -11.25
N MET A 165 5.74 35.61 -12.38
CA MET A 165 5.12 36.17 -13.57
C MET A 165 3.94 35.29 -14.02
N PRO A 166 2.87 35.88 -14.58
CA PRO A 166 1.80 35.11 -15.19
C PRO A 166 2.30 34.36 -16.43
N LEU A 167 1.61 33.29 -16.81
CA LEU A 167 1.90 32.47 -17.99
C LEU A 167 0.64 32.30 -18.82
N ARG A 168 0.77 31.89 -20.08
CA ARG A 168 -0.34 31.33 -20.84
C ARG A 168 -0.43 29.81 -20.65
N ALA A 169 -1.62 29.25 -20.85
CA ALA A 169 -1.85 27.81 -20.75
C ALA A 169 -0.96 27.00 -21.72
N ASP A 170 -0.65 27.54 -22.90
CA ASP A 170 0.26 26.90 -23.87
C ASP A 170 1.75 27.01 -23.49
N GLU A 171 2.11 27.95 -22.63
CA GLU A 171 3.47 28.13 -22.09
C GLU A 171 3.77 27.20 -20.91
N LEU A 172 2.76 26.58 -20.30
CA LEU A 172 2.93 25.61 -19.22
C LEU A 172 3.73 24.40 -19.71
N GLN A 173 4.80 24.09 -18.99
CA GLN A 173 5.68 22.96 -19.30
C GLN A 173 5.30 21.75 -18.45
N LEU A 174 5.36 20.57 -19.05
CA LEU A 174 5.35 19.34 -18.27
C LEU A 174 6.73 19.21 -17.62
N PRO A 175 6.80 19.07 -16.28
CA PRO A 175 8.09 19.00 -15.59
C PRO A 175 8.91 17.84 -16.15
N ARG A 176 10.02 18.18 -16.82
CA ARG A 176 11.00 17.22 -17.35
C ARG A 176 11.93 16.81 -16.23
N GLY A 177 11.71 15.65 -15.62
CA GLY A 177 12.60 15.16 -14.57
C GLY A 177 12.27 13.75 -14.10
N ARG A 178 13.32 12.90 -14.14
CA ARG A 178 13.54 11.51 -13.68
C ARG A 178 12.31 10.61 -13.48
N CYS A 179 12.39 9.39 -14.03
CA CYS A 179 11.46 8.29 -13.81
C CYS A 179 10.86 8.35 -12.41
N SER A 180 9.57 8.72 -12.30
CA SER A 180 8.89 8.65 -11.01
C SER A 180 8.98 7.21 -10.55
N THR A 181 9.52 6.98 -9.36
CA THR A 181 9.48 5.66 -8.72
C THR A 181 8.08 5.31 -8.23
N LEU A 182 7.14 6.25 -8.35
CA LEU A 182 5.71 6.02 -8.19
C LEU A 182 5.22 4.97 -9.17
N ARG A 183 4.46 4.01 -8.65
CA ARG A 183 3.60 3.17 -9.47
C ARG A 183 2.21 3.79 -9.48
N VAL A 184 1.74 4.16 -10.67
CA VAL A 184 0.41 4.73 -10.88
C VAL A 184 -0.35 3.80 -11.80
N GLU A 185 -1.55 3.41 -11.40
CA GLU A 185 -2.38 2.49 -12.16
C GLU A 185 -3.85 2.92 -12.09
N PRO A 186 -4.63 2.75 -13.17
CA PRO A 186 -6.08 2.93 -13.12
C PRO A 186 -6.70 2.11 -11.99
N LEU A 187 -7.55 2.73 -11.17
CA LEU A 187 -8.09 2.10 -9.95
C LEU A 187 -8.81 0.78 -10.25
N VAL A 188 -9.54 0.69 -11.36
CA VAL A 188 -10.24 -0.53 -11.81
C VAL A 188 -9.27 -1.70 -12.00
N SER A 189 -8.14 -1.44 -12.64
CA SER A 189 -7.12 -2.46 -12.89
C SER A 189 -6.41 -2.84 -11.59
N ALA A 190 -6.15 -1.85 -10.75
CA ALA A 190 -5.52 -2.03 -9.45
C ALA A 190 -6.35 -2.90 -8.51
N VAL A 191 -7.66 -2.63 -8.38
CA VAL A 191 -8.56 -3.41 -7.54
C VAL A 191 -8.60 -4.87 -7.99
N ARG A 192 -8.80 -5.13 -9.28
CA ARG A 192 -8.79 -6.50 -9.81
C ARG A 192 -7.49 -7.23 -9.49
N ARG A 193 -6.35 -6.58 -9.74
CA ARG A 193 -5.03 -7.16 -9.42
C ARG A 193 -4.91 -7.45 -7.92
N LEU A 194 -5.34 -6.53 -7.07
CA LEU A 194 -5.26 -6.69 -5.62
C LEU A 194 -6.15 -7.84 -5.12
N GLU A 195 -7.37 -7.98 -5.65
CA GLU A 195 -8.27 -9.09 -5.32
C GLU A 195 -7.68 -10.44 -5.74
N ASP A 196 -7.17 -10.53 -6.97
CA ASP A 196 -6.52 -11.74 -7.50
C ASP A 196 -5.25 -12.08 -6.70
N CYS A 197 -4.43 -11.06 -6.39
CA CYS A 197 -3.22 -11.20 -5.58
C CYS A 197 -3.56 -11.70 -4.17
N TYR A 198 -4.52 -11.06 -3.50
CA TYR A 198 -4.91 -11.43 -2.14
C TYR A 198 -5.40 -12.87 -2.06
N ARG A 199 -6.26 -13.29 -3.01
CA ARG A 199 -6.73 -14.68 -3.11
C ARG A 199 -5.56 -15.66 -3.22
N GLY A 200 -4.65 -15.43 -4.17
CA GLY A 200 -3.48 -16.29 -4.35
C GLY A 200 -2.55 -16.33 -3.13
N LEU A 201 -2.39 -15.20 -2.44
CA LEU A 201 -1.61 -15.13 -1.21
C LEU A 201 -2.28 -15.92 -0.07
N GLN A 202 -3.60 -15.83 0.09
CA GLN A 202 -4.34 -16.61 1.10
C GLN A 202 -4.23 -18.11 0.84
N GLU A 203 -4.41 -18.55 -0.41
CA GLU A 203 -4.23 -19.95 -0.81
C GLU A 203 -2.81 -20.45 -0.46
N LYS A 204 -1.78 -19.65 -0.77
CA LYS A 204 -0.40 -19.98 -0.44
C LYS A 204 -0.14 -20.05 1.07
N ILE A 205 -0.72 -19.13 1.86
CA ILE A 205 -0.63 -19.17 3.33
C ILE A 205 -1.22 -20.47 3.86
N VAL A 206 -2.44 -20.84 3.44
CA VAL A 206 -3.10 -22.07 3.89
C VAL A 206 -2.25 -23.30 3.55
N GLN A 207 -1.68 -23.37 2.34
CA GLN A 207 -0.79 -24.46 1.94
C GLN A 207 0.48 -24.53 2.81
N LEU A 208 1.13 -23.40 3.08
CA LEU A 208 2.35 -23.36 3.89
C LEU A 208 2.07 -23.72 5.35
N GLU A 209 0.95 -23.26 5.91
CA GLU A 209 0.54 -23.63 7.26
C GLU A 209 0.22 -25.12 7.37
N GLY A 210 -0.43 -25.70 6.36
CA GLY A 210 -0.65 -27.14 6.26
C GLY A 210 0.66 -27.93 6.28
N LYS A 211 1.62 -27.53 5.44
CA LYS A 211 2.97 -28.11 5.44
C LYS A 211 3.66 -27.96 6.78
N LYS A 212 3.55 -26.81 7.45
CA LYS A 212 4.18 -26.57 8.76
C LYS A 212 3.59 -27.50 9.83
N ARG A 213 2.27 -27.68 9.83
CA ARG A 213 1.59 -28.63 10.73
C ARG A 213 2.01 -30.08 10.45
N SER A 214 2.10 -30.49 9.19
CA SER A 214 2.50 -31.85 8.82
C SER A 214 3.94 -32.15 9.23
N HIS A 215 4.88 -31.21 9.01
CA HIS A 215 6.27 -31.34 9.46
C HIS A 215 6.35 -31.42 10.98
N ASN A 216 5.62 -30.58 11.71
CA ASN A 216 5.56 -30.63 13.18
C ASN A 216 5.05 -31.98 13.71
N LYS A 217 4.00 -32.55 13.10
CA LYS A 217 3.51 -33.88 13.45
C LYS A 217 4.58 -34.94 13.20
N LEU A 218 5.31 -34.84 12.09
CA LEU A 218 6.40 -35.76 11.75
C LEU A 218 7.57 -35.67 12.74
N ILE A 219 8.06 -34.46 13.04
CA ILE A 219 9.12 -34.20 14.03
C ILE A 219 8.72 -34.79 15.39
N THR A 220 7.50 -34.49 15.84
CA THR A 220 6.98 -34.98 17.12
C THR A 220 6.88 -36.50 17.14
N SER A 221 6.42 -37.11 16.04
CA SER A 221 6.33 -38.56 15.91
C SER A 221 7.71 -39.24 15.91
N LEU A 222 8.70 -38.67 15.20
CA LEU A 222 10.08 -39.15 15.20
C LEU A 222 10.70 -39.05 16.59
N ARG A 223 10.47 -37.95 17.32
CA ARG A 223 10.94 -37.78 18.69
C ARG A 223 10.28 -38.77 19.66
N ASN A 224 8.96 -38.97 19.58
CA ASN A 224 8.23 -39.81 20.53
C ASN A 224 8.36 -41.30 20.24
N HIS A 225 8.35 -41.69 18.97
CA HIS A 225 8.30 -43.08 18.52
C HIS A 225 9.41 -43.42 17.49
N PRO A 226 10.69 -43.21 17.82
CA PRO A 226 11.79 -43.39 16.86
C PRO A 226 11.91 -44.84 16.35
N PHE A 227 11.56 -45.83 17.18
CA PHE A 227 11.57 -47.25 16.81
C PHE A 227 10.58 -47.59 15.68
N TYR A 228 9.37 -47.02 15.70
CA TYR A 228 8.36 -47.27 14.66
C TYR A 228 8.83 -46.81 13.28
N HIS A 229 9.52 -45.67 13.22
CA HIS A 229 10.02 -45.10 11.97
C HIS A 229 11.24 -45.86 11.41
N LEU A 230 12.05 -46.48 12.26
CA LEU A 230 13.16 -47.34 11.84
C LEU A 230 12.66 -48.62 11.14
N TRP A 231 11.58 -49.22 11.66
CA TRP A 231 10.98 -50.45 11.13
C TRP A 231 10.17 -50.23 9.84
N HIS A 232 9.59 -49.06 9.65
CA HIS A 232 8.74 -48.73 8.50
C HIS A 232 9.44 -47.88 7.42
N ARG A 233 10.74 -48.11 7.18
CA ARG A 233 11.60 -47.39 6.22
C ARG A 233 11.21 -47.52 4.72
N LYS A 234 9.93 -47.70 4.40
CA LYS A 234 9.38 -47.44 3.06
C LYS A 234 8.74 -46.05 3.10
N GLY A 235 9.27 -45.13 2.31
CA GLY A 235 8.85 -43.72 2.22
C GLY A 235 7.35 -43.56 1.98
N GLY A 236 6.60 -43.54 3.08
CA GLY A 236 5.19 -43.22 3.08
C GLY A 236 5.04 -41.72 2.86
N GLN A 237 4.30 -41.37 1.81
CA GLN A 237 3.92 -40.00 1.51
C GLN A 237 3.17 -39.40 2.71
N LEU A 238 3.55 -38.18 3.10
CA LEU A 238 2.90 -37.42 4.18
C LEU A 238 1.37 -37.45 3.97
N PRO A 239 0.56 -37.71 5.02
CA PRO A 239 -0.88 -37.66 4.88
C PRO A 239 -1.27 -36.24 4.50
N ASP A 240 -1.87 -36.12 3.32
CA ASP A 240 -2.37 -34.87 2.74
C ASP A 240 -3.66 -34.49 3.48
N GLU A 241 -3.49 -33.99 4.70
CA GLU A 241 -4.60 -33.53 5.52
C GLU A 241 -5.07 -32.20 4.92
N LYS A 242 -6.24 -32.25 4.26
CA LYS A 242 -6.89 -31.06 3.71
C LYS A 242 -6.97 -29.99 4.80
N CYS A 243 -6.21 -28.92 4.63
CA CYS A 243 -6.44 -27.71 5.41
C CYS A 243 -7.83 -27.19 5.04
N ASP A 244 -8.71 -27.12 6.04
CA ASP A 244 -9.93 -26.35 5.93
C ASP A 244 -9.54 -24.92 5.57
N ALA A 245 -9.85 -24.54 4.33
CA ALA A 245 -9.57 -23.22 3.82
C ALA A 245 -10.21 -22.19 4.75
N LEU A 246 -9.41 -21.23 5.24
CA LEU A 246 -9.95 -20.03 5.86
C LEU A 246 -11.01 -19.45 4.90
N PRO A 247 -12.18 -19.03 5.42
CA PRO A 247 -13.26 -18.55 4.57
C PRO A 247 -12.74 -17.38 3.73
N LEU A 248 -12.67 -17.61 2.42
CA LEU A 248 -12.33 -16.63 1.37
C LEU A 248 -13.43 -15.56 1.33
N TRP A 249 -13.47 -14.68 2.32
CA TRP A 249 -14.27 -13.47 2.26
C TRP A 249 -13.35 -12.36 1.77
N ALA A 250 -12.96 -12.45 0.50
CA ALA A 250 -12.65 -11.24 -0.24
C ALA A 250 -14.00 -10.54 -0.40
N GLU A 251 -14.33 -9.67 0.55
CA GLU A 251 -15.43 -8.72 0.39
C GLU A 251 -15.21 -8.02 -0.95
N LYS A 252 -16.07 -8.30 -1.93
CA LYS A 252 -15.91 -7.80 -3.30
C LYS A 252 -15.89 -6.29 -3.23
N LEU A 253 -14.73 -5.69 -3.49
CA LEU A 253 -14.59 -4.25 -3.31
C LEU A 253 -15.35 -3.55 -4.43
N SER A 254 -16.31 -2.74 -4.04
CA SER A 254 -17.01 -1.87 -4.98
C SER A 254 -16.09 -0.69 -5.30
N LEU A 255 -15.87 -0.45 -6.59
CA LEU A 255 -15.16 0.73 -7.05
C LEU A 255 -15.98 1.99 -6.74
N PRO A 256 -15.35 3.14 -6.44
CA PRO A 256 -16.07 4.40 -6.42
C PRO A 256 -16.75 4.64 -7.78
N GLN A 257 -18.03 5.01 -7.75
CA GLN A 257 -18.88 5.20 -8.93
C GLN A 257 -19.26 6.68 -9.10
N SER A 258 -19.68 7.03 -10.31
CA SER A 258 -20.34 8.32 -10.52
C SER A 258 -21.69 8.32 -9.79
N GLY A 259 -21.99 9.39 -9.06
CA GLY A 259 -23.17 9.51 -8.20
C GLY A 259 -22.99 9.07 -6.74
N ASP A 260 -21.88 8.40 -6.39
CA ASP A 260 -21.56 8.12 -4.98
C ASP A 260 -21.42 9.44 -4.19
N SER A 261 -21.94 9.44 -2.97
CA SER A 261 -21.67 10.48 -1.98
C SER A 261 -20.18 10.50 -1.60
N ASP A 262 -19.68 11.65 -1.14
CA ASP A 262 -18.28 11.78 -0.69
C ASP A 262 -17.91 10.74 0.39
N LEU A 263 -18.89 10.36 1.22
CA LEU A 263 -18.73 9.33 2.25
C LEU A 263 -18.55 7.93 1.63
N GLU A 264 -19.36 7.56 0.63
CA GLU A 264 -19.25 6.27 -0.05
C GLU A 264 -17.93 6.17 -0.83
N VAL A 265 -17.52 7.25 -1.49
CA VAL A 265 -16.22 7.31 -2.16
C VAL A 265 -15.09 7.10 -1.15
N ALA A 266 -15.14 7.77 0.00
CA ALA A 266 -14.15 7.62 1.06
C ALA A 266 -14.11 6.18 1.60
N GLN A 267 -15.26 5.56 1.86
CA GLN A 267 -15.34 4.18 2.33
C GLN A 267 -14.74 3.20 1.32
N ARG A 268 -15.09 3.34 0.04
CA ARG A 268 -14.56 2.48 -1.03
C ARG A 268 -13.06 2.67 -1.21
N ALA A 269 -12.58 3.91 -1.24
CA ALA A 269 -11.14 4.21 -1.28
C ALA A 269 -10.39 3.55 -0.11
N THR A 270 -10.96 3.61 1.10
CA THR A 270 -10.41 2.98 2.30
C THR A 270 -10.34 1.46 2.17
N GLY A 271 -11.39 0.84 1.63
CA GLY A 271 -11.42 -0.60 1.34
C GLY A 271 -10.29 -1.03 0.40
N VAL A 272 -10.04 -0.25 -0.66
CA VAL A 272 -8.95 -0.52 -1.61
C VAL A 272 -7.58 -0.39 -0.93
N ILE A 273 -7.35 0.68 -0.16
CA ILE A 273 -6.07 0.85 0.54
C ILE A 273 -5.86 -0.28 1.55
N ARG A 274 -6.89 -0.65 2.31
CA ARG A 274 -6.85 -1.78 3.24
C ARG A 274 -6.50 -3.10 2.55
N LEU A 275 -7.07 -3.37 1.37
CA LEU A 275 -6.74 -4.57 0.61
C LEU A 275 -5.28 -4.58 0.14
N ALA A 276 -4.74 -3.43 -0.29
CA ALA A 276 -3.32 -3.30 -0.61
C ALA A 276 -2.44 -3.58 0.62
N THR A 277 -2.79 -3.05 1.78
CA THR A 277 -2.11 -3.34 3.06
C THR A 277 -2.16 -4.82 3.41
N LEU A 278 -3.33 -5.47 3.26
CA LEU A 278 -3.49 -6.90 3.52
C LEU A 278 -2.65 -7.76 2.56
N CYS A 279 -2.51 -7.36 1.30
CA CYS A 279 -1.61 -8.03 0.35
C CYS A 279 -0.16 -7.96 0.83
N ALA A 280 0.32 -6.77 1.19
CA ALA A 280 1.70 -6.58 1.68
C ALA A 280 1.96 -7.38 2.98
N GLN A 281 1.02 -7.37 3.92
CA GLN A 281 1.10 -8.16 5.15
C GLN A 281 1.11 -9.67 4.87
N SER A 282 0.28 -10.13 3.94
CA SER A 282 0.21 -11.54 3.55
C SER A 282 1.50 -12.01 2.88
N GLN A 283 2.12 -11.16 2.03
CA GLN A 283 3.44 -11.44 1.44
C GLN A 283 4.52 -11.59 2.52
N LYS A 284 4.54 -10.68 3.51
CA LYS A 284 5.48 -10.77 4.64
C LYS A 284 5.28 -12.06 5.43
N ARG A 285 4.04 -12.42 5.75
CA ARG A 285 3.70 -13.68 6.44
C ARG A 285 4.15 -14.92 5.67
N ILE A 286 4.02 -14.91 4.34
CA ILE A 286 4.50 -16.01 3.50
C ILE A 286 6.02 -16.17 3.62
N LEU A 287 6.78 -15.07 3.57
CA LEU A 287 8.24 -15.13 3.74
C LEU A 287 8.63 -15.68 5.12
N GLU A 288 7.91 -15.28 6.18
CA GLU A 288 8.12 -15.82 7.53
C GLU A 288 7.82 -17.33 7.59
N LEU A 289 6.69 -17.77 7.01
CA LEU A 289 6.32 -19.19 6.95
C LEU A 289 7.31 -20.04 6.13
N GLU A 290 7.81 -19.52 5.01
CA GLU A 290 8.81 -20.19 4.19
C GLU A 290 10.14 -20.36 4.97
N ARG A 291 10.54 -19.33 5.72
CA ARG A 291 11.73 -19.39 6.58
C ARG A 291 11.57 -20.41 7.72
N ASP A 292 10.41 -20.43 8.36
CA ASP A 292 10.10 -21.43 9.40
C ASP A 292 10.11 -22.85 8.85
N LEU A 293 9.53 -23.06 7.67
CA LEU A 293 9.52 -24.36 7.00
C LEU A 293 10.94 -24.82 6.63
N ALA A 294 11.79 -23.93 6.15
CA ALA A 294 13.20 -24.24 5.89
C ALA A 294 13.90 -24.71 7.17
N SER A 295 13.73 -23.98 8.28
CA SER A 295 14.25 -24.37 9.60
C SER A 295 13.74 -25.74 10.06
N GLN A 296 12.46 -26.04 9.89
CA GLN A 296 11.89 -27.35 10.25
C GLN A 296 12.41 -28.47 9.37
N SER A 297 12.65 -28.19 8.08
CA SER A 297 13.20 -29.17 7.16
C SER A 297 14.64 -29.54 7.54
N GLU A 298 15.45 -28.58 7.99
CA GLU A 298 16.80 -28.84 8.52
C GLU A 298 16.74 -29.70 9.79
N GLU A 299 15.85 -29.38 10.73
CA GLU A 299 15.65 -30.19 11.95
C GLU A 299 15.23 -31.62 11.62
N LEU A 300 14.35 -31.81 10.62
CA LEU A 300 13.93 -33.13 10.17
C LEU A 300 15.07 -33.93 9.56
N VAL A 301 15.91 -33.30 8.75
CA VAL A 301 17.10 -33.95 8.19
C VAL A 301 18.03 -34.38 9.32
N ASP A 302 18.31 -33.49 10.28
CA ASP A 302 19.15 -33.79 11.44
C ASP A 302 18.62 -34.97 12.27
N LEU A 303 17.33 -34.95 12.60
CA LEU A 303 16.66 -36.04 13.32
C LEU A 303 16.73 -37.37 12.57
N GLN A 304 16.61 -37.36 11.24
CA GLN A 304 16.72 -38.57 10.43
C GLN A 304 18.17 -39.09 10.35
N THR A 305 19.16 -38.19 10.25
CA THR A 305 20.58 -38.58 10.23
C THR A 305 21.07 -39.10 11.58
N ASN A 306 20.57 -38.52 12.67
CA ASN A 306 20.95 -38.85 14.05
C ASN A 306 19.96 -39.81 14.73
N LEU A 307 19.09 -40.49 13.97
CA LEU A 307 18.04 -41.34 14.53
C LEU A 307 18.60 -42.46 15.42
N LEU A 308 19.76 -43.02 15.05
CA LEU A 308 20.44 -44.08 15.82
C LEU A 308 21.05 -43.56 17.14
N SER A 309 21.57 -42.33 17.18
CA SER A 309 22.12 -41.76 18.42
C SER A 309 21.00 -41.41 19.40
N ILE A 310 19.88 -40.87 18.90
CA ILE A 310 18.67 -40.58 19.70
C ILE A 310 18.10 -41.87 20.30
N LEU A 311 18.06 -42.96 19.53
CA LEU A 311 17.65 -44.28 20.02
C LEU A 311 18.55 -44.79 21.13
N ARG A 312 19.87 -44.66 20.98
CA ARG A 312 20.85 -45.08 21.99
C ARG A 312 20.69 -44.31 23.30
N GLU A 313 20.46 -43.01 23.23
CA GLU A 313 20.23 -42.17 24.41
C GLU A 313 18.94 -42.56 25.15
N LYS A 314 17.85 -42.80 24.42
CA LYS A 314 16.59 -43.29 25.02
C LYS A 314 16.75 -44.65 25.68
N LEU A 315 17.44 -45.60 25.04
CA LEU A 315 17.68 -46.93 25.62
C LEU A 315 18.51 -46.81 26.91
N SER A 316 19.58 -46.01 26.88
CA SER A 316 20.42 -45.74 28.04
C SER A 316 19.64 -45.15 29.22
N ASN A 317 18.73 -44.21 28.95
CA ASN A 317 17.88 -43.63 30.00
C ASN A 317 16.85 -44.63 30.56
N GLN A 318 16.35 -45.53 29.71
CA GLN A 318 15.43 -46.58 30.13
C GLN A 318 16.14 -47.67 30.96
N ASP A 319 17.36 -48.04 30.59
CA ASP A 319 18.21 -48.94 31.37
C ASP A 319 18.56 -48.34 32.74
N LEU A 320 18.91 -47.04 32.78
CA LEU A 320 19.12 -46.29 34.01
C LEU A 320 17.87 -46.28 34.91
N PHE A 321 16.68 -46.12 34.33
CA PHE A 321 15.42 -46.17 35.07
C PHE A 321 15.16 -47.56 35.69
N TRP A 322 15.37 -48.65 34.94
CA TRP A 322 15.19 -50.00 35.47
C TRP A 322 16.23 -50.38 36.51
N VAL A 323 17.48 -49.97 36.32
CA VAL A 323 18.53 -50.13 37.35
C VAL A 323 18.14 -49.38 38.62
N GLY A 324 17.61 -48.16 38.51
CA GLY A 324 17.08 -47.38 39.63
C GLY A 324 15.87 -48.04 40.32
N LEU A 325 14.94 -48.59 39.55
CA LEU A 325 13.76 -49.27 40.08
C LEU A 325 14.12 -50.56 40.82
N VAL A 326 15.01 -51.38 40.26
CA VAL A 326 15.47 -52.63 40.88
C VAL A 326 16.25 -52.36 42.16
N THR A 327 17.09 -51.33 42.17
CA THR A 327 17.81 -50.91 43.39
C THR A 327 16.86 -50.38 44.45
N PHE A 328 15.84 -49.59 44.09
CA PHE A 328 14.81 -49.12 45.02
C PHE A 328 13.93 -50.24 45.58
N LEU A 329 13.49 -51.19 44.73
CA LEU A 329 12.73 -52.36 45.15
C LEU A 329 13.57 -53.29 46.04
N GLY A 330 14.85 -53.46 45.73
CA GLY A 330 15.80 -54.19 46.57
C GLY A 330 15.97 -53.54 47.95
N PHE A 331 16.01 -52.20 48.00
CA PHE A 331 16.05 -51.45 49.26
C PHE A 331 14.76 -51.62 50.09
N ILE A 332 13.59 -51.56 49.45
CA ILE A 332 12.30 -51.83 50.13
C ILE A 332 12.24 -53.26 50.66
N TYR A 333 12.68 -54.25 49.87
CA TYR A 333 12.74 -55.65 50.30
C TYR A 333 13.68 -55.83 51.49
N TRP A 334 14.86 -55.20 51.47
CA TRP A 334 15.79 -55.23 52.59
C TRP A 334 15.22 -54.62 53.88
N MET A 335 14.45 -53.52 53.76
CA MET A 335 13.75 -52.88 54.87
C MET A 335 12.55 -53.67 55.42
N LEU A 336 11.97 -54.59 54.64
CA LEU A 336 10.86 -55.45 55.05
C LEU A 336 11.31 -56.80 55.64
N VAL A 337 12.53 -57.22 55.33
CA VAL A 337 13.13 -58.49 55.77
C VAL A 337 14.11 -58.30 56.94
N SER A 338 14.51 -57.06 57.21
CA SER A 338 15.19 -56.65 58.46
C SER A 338 14.18 -56.13 59.46
#